data_AF-A0A8S9USS6-F1
#
_entry.id   AF-A0A8S9USS6-F1
#
_cell.length_a   1.000
_cell.length_b   1.000
_cell.length_c   1.000
_cell.angle_alpha   90.00
_cell.angle_beta   90.00
_cell.angle_gamma   90.00
#
_symmetry.space_group_name_H-M   'P 1'
#
loop_
_entity.id
_entity.type
_entity.pdbx_description
1 polymer ?
#
loop_
_entity_poly.entity_id
_entity_poly.type
_entity_poly.pdbx_seq_one_letter_code
_entity_poly.pdbx_strand_id
1 'polypeptide(L)'
;MEEAKVPEGEPKTAPKATGIGRFNSTQEVSRLQQKLLKNDCNQLIDSWKGSNKLPKLPMTTAGWKDVVSKDPEALTALLQQFRSPEYILGSMTDAVLVQWTQQGRLEVLVHCLNHVANTAPDLARKAWSQQWMAAFKNQVTVDPTAVNLYPDALWKVLEQQKYENMELLKYCRASQKERLTRMLLAAQIYHKELRSISSRSSSGENDIMLYLETLFEGMEKNSSIAEDVEQSETSGYWTTLETLFATMALYEDQCDNSSH
;
A
#
# COMPACT_ATOMS: atom_id res chain seq x y z
N MET A 1 -29.00 33.08 56.68
CA MET A 1 -29.18 32.81 55.23
C MET A 1 -27.79 32.54 54.70
N GLU A 2 -27.50 31.26 54.53
CA GLU A 2 -26.20 30.71 54.14
C GLU A 2 -26.30 30.40 52.64
N GLU A 3 -25.53 31.09 51.81
CA GLU A 3 -25.50 30.85 50.36
C GLU A 3 -24.65 29.61 50.06
N ALA A 4 -25.30 28.57 49.55
CA ALA A 4 -24.66 27.35 49.11
C ALA A 4 -23.93 27.57 47.77
N LYS A 5 -22.62 27.30 47.78
CA LYS A 5 -21.74 27.35 46.61
C LYS A 5 -21.93 26.07 45.78
N VAL A 6 -22.34 26.21 44.53
CA VAL A 6 -22.45 25.12 43.53
C VAL A 6 -21.04 24.71 43.09
N PRO A 7 -20.67 23.41 43.08
CA PRO A 7 -19.37 22.99 42.57
C PRO A 7 -19.38 22.97 41.03
N GLU A 8 -18.37 23.61 40.45
CA GLU A 8 -18.06 23.58 39.03
C GLU A 8 -17.80 22.13 38.59
N GLY A 9 -18.56 21.66 37.61
CA GLY A 9 -18.37 20.35 36.99
C GLY A 9 -17.03 20.30 36.24
N GLU A 10 -16.30 19.22 36.48
CA GLU A 10 -15.05 18.90 35.80
C GLU A 10 -15.21 18.90 34.26
N PRO A 11 -14.20 19.36 33.51
CA PRO A 11 -14.23 19.28 32.05
C PRO A 11 -14.21 17.81 31.62
N LYS A 12 -15.27 17.39 30.91
CA LYS A 12 -15.33 16.09 30.25
C LYS A 12 -14.09 15.91 29.37
N THR A 13 -13.24 14.97 29.75
CA THR A 13 -12.12 14.50 28.94
C THR A 13 -12.61 14.11 27.55
N ALA A 14 -11.98 14.68 26.52
CA ALA A 14 -12.25 14.30 25.14
C ALA A 14 -12.02 12.78 24.98
N PRO A 15 -12.87 12.06 24.22
CA PRO A 15 -12.66 10.64 23.99
C PRO A 15 -11.28 10.44 23.36
N LYS A 16 -10.44 9.60 23.99
CA LYS A 16 -9.14 9.20 23.45
C LYS A 16 -9.38 8.60 22.05
N ALA A 17 -8.65 9.08 21.06
CA ALA A 17 -8.70 8.54 19.71
C ALA A 17 -8.17 7.10 19.76
N THR A 18 -9.06 6.12 19.58
CA THR A 18 -8.72 4.70 19.49
C THR A 18 -8.59 4.32 18.02
N GLY A 19 -7.36 4.26 17.53
CA GLY A 19 -7.03 4.09 16.11
C GLY A 19 -5.53 3.97 15.80
N ILE A 20 -5.12 3.17 14.80
CA ILE A 20 -3.72 3.16 14.31
C ILE A 20 -3.53 4.25 13.25
N GLY A 21 -2.52 5.09 13.44
CA GLY A 21 -2.17 6.17 12.52
C GLY A 21 -3.33 7.15 12.34
N ARG A 22 -3.87 7.22 11.13
CA ARG A 22 -4.94 8.17 10.78
C ARG A 22 -6.37 7.64 10.99
N PHE A 23 -6.55 6.35 11.31
CA PHE A 23 -7.86 5.71 11.31
C PHE A 23 -8.42 5.60 12.73
N ASN A 24 -9.52 6.29 13.03
CA ASN A 24 -10.20 6.22 14.34
C ASN A 24 -11.43 5.29 14.27
N SER A 25 -11.63 4.46 15.29
CA SER A 25 -12.67 3.40 15.36
C SER A 25 -14.14 3.86 15.47
N THR A 26 -14.43 5.16 15.31
CA THR A 26 -15.82 5.64 15.36
C THR A 26 -16.50 5.50 14.00
N GLN A 27 -17.15 4.37 13.74
CA GLN A 27 -17.92 4.16 12.51
C GLN A 27 -19.35 3.65 12.73
N GLU A 28 -20.30 4.55 12.49
CA GLU A 28 -21.47 4.22 11.66
C GLU A 28 -21.39 5.08 10.39
N VAL A 29 -21.38 4.44 9.22
CA VAL A 29 -21.29 5.10 7.91
C VAL A 29 -22.61 5.81 7.60
N SER A 30 -22.73 7.08 8.01
CA SER A 30 -23.90 7.90 7.70
C SER A 30 -23.76 8.61 6.35
N ARG A 31 -24.88 8.99 5.72
CA ARG A 31 -24.90 9.87 4.52
C ARG A 31 -24.16 11.20 4.74
N LEU A 32 -24.03 11.64 6.00
CA LEU A 32 -23.26 12.82 6.38
C LEU A 32 -21.75 12.58 6.17
N GLN A 33 -21.27 11.38 6.51
CA GLN A 33 -19.87 11.00 6.41
C GLN A 33 -19.39 10.89 4.95
N GLN A 34 -20.22 10.37 4.04
CA GLN A 34 -19.92 10.40 2.60
C GLN A 34 -19.82 11.82 2.04
N LYS A 35 -20.70 12.74 2.47
CA LYS A 35 -20.61 14.16 2.09
C LYS A 35 -19.34 14.82 2.63
N LEU A 36 -18.96 14.49 3.87
CA LEU A 36 -17.71 14.96 4.47
C LEU A 36 -16.49 14.41 3.72
N LEU A 37 -16.43 13.10 3.42
CA LEU A 37 -15.35 12.50 2.63
C LEU A 37 -15.19 13.16 1.26
N LYS A 38 -16.30 13.45 0.59
CA LYS A 38 -16.27 14.18 -0.69
C LYS A 38 -15.71 15.60 -0.53
N ASN A 39 -16.08 16.32 0.53
CA ASN A 39 -15.58 17.67 0.79
C ASN A 39 -14.08 17.66 1.15
N ASP A 40 -13.66 16.75 2.02
CA ASP A 40 -12.25 16.57 2.38
C ASP A 40 -11.41 16.17 1.16
N CYS A 41 -11.92 15.29 0.29
CA CYS A 41 -11.25 14.93 -0.95
C CYS A 41 -11.08 16.16 -1.86
N ASN A 42 -12.10 17.03 -1.97
CA ASN A 42 -11.98 18.28 -2.74
C ASN A 42 -10.95 19.24 -2.14
N GLN A 43 -10.88 19.37 -0.81
CA GLN A 43 -9.85 20.19 -0.15
C GLN A 43 -8.44 19.58 -0.32
N LEU A 44 -8.34 18.24 -0.35
CA LEU A 44 -7.09 17.55 -0.59
C LEU A 44 -6.62 17.70 -2.03
N ILE A 45 -7.54 17.74 -3.01
CA ILE A 45 -7.23 18.09 -4.41
C ILE A 45 -6.56 19.47 -4.48
N ASP A 46 -6.90 20.41 -3.61
CA ASP A 46 -6.22 21.73 -3.58
C ASP A 46 -4.76 21.63 -3.08
N SER A 47 -4.40 20.57 -2.36
CA SER A 47 -3.03 20.28 -1.93
C SER A 47 -2.21 19.51 -2.97
N TRP A 48 -2.81 19.17 -4.11
CA TRP A 48 -2.17 18.43 -5.19
C TRP A 48 -1.00 19.20 -5.80
N LYS A 49 0.16 18.53 -5.93
CA LYS A 49 1.41 19.10 -6.46
C LYS A 49 1.89 18.43 -7.76
N GLY A 50 1.05 17.60 -8.37
CA GLY A 50 1.39 16.98 -9.65
C GLY A 50 1.31 17.97 -10.83
N SER A 51 1.85 17.53 -11.96
CA SER A 51 1.98 18.32 -13.18
C SER A 51 0.65 18.70 -13.83
N ASN A 52 -0.44 17.93 -13.63
CA ASN A 52 -1.79 18.29 -14.09
C ASN A 52 -2.76 18.51 -12.93
N LYS A 53 -3.83 19.29 -13.12
CA LYS A 53 -4.90 19.38 -12.11
C LYS A 53 -5.54 18.02 -11.90
N LEU A 54 -5.59 17.54 -10.65
CA LEU A 54 -6.34 16.34 -10.29
C LEU A 54 -7.85 16.62 -10.47
N PRO A 55 -8.56 15.94 -11.39
CA PRO A 55 -9.99 16.18 -11.60
C PRO A 55 -10.82 15.84 -10.35
N LYS A 56 -12.00 16.47 -10.22
CA LYS A 56 -12.97 16.13 -9.17
C LYS A 56 -13.47 14.69 -9.34
N LEU A 57 -13.71 14.01 -8.22
CA LEU A 57 -14.29 12.68 -8.22
C LEU A 57 -15.82 12.72 -8.45
N PRO A 58 -16.39 11.70 -9.14
CA PRO A 58 -15.73 10.51 -9.69
C PRO A 58 -14.96 10.82 -10.98
N MET A 59 -13.81 10.15 -11.16
CA MET A 59 -12.97 10.26 -12.36
C MET A 59 -13.15 9.02 -13.24
N THR A 60 -12.99 9.19 -14.57
CA THR A 60 -13.04 8.06 -15.50
C THR A 60 -11.76 7.22 -15.41
N THR A 61 -11.83 5.95 -15.81
CA THR A 61 -10.65 5.08 -15.92
C THR A 61 -9.53 5.70 -16.75
N ALA A 62 -9.87 6.37 -17.87
CA ALA A 62 -8.89 7.04 -18.71
C ALA A 62 -8.22 8.23 -17.98
N GLY A 63 -8.99 9.01 -17.22
CA GLY A 63 -8.44 10.09 -16.39
C GLY A 63 -7.48 9.55 -15.33
N TRP A 64 -7.87 8.46 -14.66
CA TRP A 64 -6.99 7.82 -13.68
C TRP A 64 -5.70 7.30 -14.28
N LYS A 65 -5.76 6.67 -15.47
CA LYS A 65 -4.57 6.23 -16.21
C LYS A 65 -3.63 7.38 -16.52
N ASP A 66 -4.15 8.55 -16.91
CA ASP A 66 -3.33 9.74 -17.18
C ASP A 66 -2.61 10.23 -15.92
N VAL A 67 -3.32 10.29 -14.79
CA VAL A 67 -2.77 10.72 -13.50
C VAL A 67 -1.66 9.78 -13.04
N VAL A 68 -1.90 8.46 -12.99
CA VAL A 68 -0.91 7.50 -12.49
C VAL A 68 0.31 7.37 -13.41
N SER A 69 0.17 7.70 -14.69
CA SER A 69 1.29 7.72 -15.64
C SER A 69 2.15 8.97 -15.52
N LYS A 70 1.58 10.12 -15.17
CA LYS A 70 2.32 11.39 -15.12
C LYS A 70 2.84 11.74 -13.73
N ASP A 71 2.03 11.48 -12.70
CA ASP A 71 2.28 11.94 -11.34
C ASP A 71 2.08 10.83 -10.27
N PRO A 72 2.64 9.61 -10.45
CA PRO A 72 2.41 8.50 -9.52
C PRO A 72 2.87 8.80 -8.09
N GLU A 73 4.02 9.46 -7.92
CA GLU A 73 4.57 9.79 -6.61
C GLU A 73 3.74 10.86 -5.89
N ALA A 74 3.26 11.87 -6.62
CA ALA A 74 2.39 12.90 -6.06
C ALA A 74 1.05 12.31 -5.60
N LEU A 75 0.52 11.32 -6.34
CA LEU A 75 -0.66 10.58 -5.93
C LEU A 75 -0.42 9.74 -4.69
N THR A 76 0.71 9.01 -4.61
CA THR A 76 1.08 8.28 -3.40
C THR A 76 1.19 9.21 -2.20
N ALA A 77 1.88 10.35 -2.34
CA ALA A 77 2.05 11.33 -1.27
C ALA A 77 0.73 11.95 -0.81
N LEU A 78 -0.19 12.21 -1.76
CA LEU A 78 -1.54 12.69 -1.46
C LEU A 78 -2.32 11.62 -0.68
N LEU A 79 -2.29 10.36 -1.12
CA LEU A 79 -2.97 9.27 -0.42
C LEU A 79 -2.37 8.95 0.94
N GLN A 80 -1.07 9.12 1.15
CA GLN A 80 -0.44 8.97 2.47
C GLN A 80 -0.86 10.05 3.48
N GLN A 81 -1.43 11.16 3.02
CA GLN A 81 -1.94 12.25 3.86
C GLN A 81 -3.45 12.22 4.01
N PHE A 82 -4.16 11.61 3.06
CA PHE A 82 -5.61 11.56 3.10
C PHE A 82 -6.10 10.69 4.26
N ARG A 83 -7.17 11.12 4.95
CA ARG A 83 -7.75 10.36 6.07
C ARG A 83 -8.43 9.04 5.69
N SER A 84 -8.82 8.87 4.42
CA SER A 84 -9.49 7.66 3.93
C SER A 84 -9.11 7.36 2.48
N PRO A 85 -7.88 6.84 2.25
CA PRO A 85 -7.40 6.47 0.91
C PRO A 85 -8.36 5.57 0.12
N GLU A 86 -9.13 4.71 0.79
CA GLU A 86 -10.09 3.78 0.17
C GLU A 86 -11.07 4.51 -0.74
N TYR A 87 -11.52 5.71 -0.38
CA TYR A 87 -12.49 6.47 -1.17
C TYR A 87 -11.94 6.79 -2.58
N ILE A 88 -10.62 6.95 -2.70
CA ILE A 88 -9.94 7.19 -3.97
C ILE A 88 -9.60 5.84 -4.63
N LEU A 89 -8.98 4.92 -3.89
CA LEU A 89 -8.54 3.62 -4.40
C LEU A 89 -9.70 2.76 -4.90
N GLY A 90 -10.82 2.72 -4.18
CA GLY A 90 -12.05 2.03 -4.55
C GLY A 90 -12.75 2.63 -5.78
N SER A 91 -12.38 3.86 -6.20
CA SER A 91 -12.85 4.44 -7.46
C SER A 91 -12.00 4.05 -8.68
N MET A 92 -10.86 3.38 -8.46
CA MET A 92 -9.98 2.91 -9.52
C MET A 92 -10.27 1.45 -9.88
N THR A 93 -10.24 1.14 -11.16
CA THR A 93 -10.29 -0.26 -11.64
C THR A 93 -8.94 -0.94 -11.45
N ASP A 94 -8.89 -2.28 -11.35
CA ASP A 94 -7.63 -3.04 -11.28
C ASP A 94 -6.66 -2.70 -12.41
N ALA A 95 -7.16 -2.44 -13.62
CA ALA A 95 -6.32 -2.04 -14.76
C ALA A 95 -5.55 -0.73 -14.52
N VAL A 96 -6.10 0.22 -13.75
CA VAL A 96 -5.43 1.47 -13.36
C VAL A 96 -4.35 1.16 -12.32
N LEU A 97 -4.69 0.39 -11.29
CA LEU A 97 -3.77 0.04 -10.20
C LEU A 97 -2.56 -0.75 -10.74
N VAL A 98 -2.80 -1.66 -11.67
CA VAL A 98 -1.77 -2.45 -12.36
C VAL A 98 -0.86 -1.55 -13.18
N GLN A 99 -1.40 -0.57 -13.89
CA GLN A 99 -0.61 0.41 -14.65
C GLN A 99 0.22 1.28 -13.70
N TRP A 100 -0.37 1.79 -12.63
CA TRP A 100 0.31 2.59 -11.62
C TRP A 100 1.52 1.86 -11.02
N THR A 101 1.36 0.57 -10.72
CA THR A 101 2.40 -0.23 -10.05
C THR A 101 3.38 -0.91 -11.01
N GLN A 102 3.34 -0.64 -12.32
CA GLN A 102 4.21 -1.32 -13.29
C GLN A 102 5.71 -1.17 -12.95
N GLN A 103 6.14 0.05 -12.66
CA GLN A 103 7.53 0.34 -12.28
C GLN A 103 7.90 -0.37 -10.97
N GLY A 104 7.03 -0.35 -9.96
CA GLY A 104 7.29 -1.04 -8.71
C GLY A 104 7.39 -2.55 -8.85
N ARG A 105 6.52 -3.17 -9.67
CA ARG A 105 6.60 -4.61 -9.97
C ARG A 105 7.88 -4.96 -10.72
N LEU A 106 8.37 -4.07 -11.60
CA LEU A 106 9.66 -4.25 -12.25
C LEU A 106 10.81 -4.22 -11.23
N GLU A 107 10.81 -3.24 -10.31
CA GLU A 107 11.86 -3.12 -9.29
C GLU A 107 11.92 -4.36 -8.39
N VAL A 108 10.76 -4.90 -7.98
CA VAL A 108 10.69 -6.15 -7.21
C VAL A 108 11.26 -7.33 -8.01
N LEU A 109 10.91 -7.45 -9.29
CA LEU A 109 11.42 -8.53 -10.14
C LEU A 109 12.94 -8.41 -10.33
N VAL A 110 13.46 -7.21 -10.58
CA VAL A 110 14.91 -6.94 -10.69
C VAL A 110 15.62 -7.23 -9.38
N HIS A 111 15.04 -6.85 -8.24
CA HIS A 111 15.58 -7.19 -6.92
C HIS A 111 15.71 -8.71 -6.75
N CYS A 112 14.65 -9.46 -7.09
CA CYS A 112 14.70 -10.93 -7.03
C CYS A 112 15.76 -11.51 -7.96
N LEU A 113 15.86 -11.02 -9.21
CA LEU A 113 16.88 -11.49 -10.16
C LEU A 113 18.30 -11.15 -9.70
N ASN A 114 18.50 -10.00 -9.07
CA ASN A 114 19.78 -9.64 -8.46
C ASN A 114 20.14 -10.60 -7.31
N HIS A 115 19.17 -10.98 -6.48
CA HIS A 115 19.37 -12.01 -5.47
C HIS A 115 19.83 -13.33 -6.12
N VAL A 116 19.13 -13.82 -7.15
CA VAL A 116 19.53 -15.03 -7.90
C VAL A 116 20.96 -14.90 -8.46
N ALA A 117 21.32 -13.76 -9.04
CA ALA A 117 22.66 -13.53 -9.57
C ALA A 117 23.76 -13.60 -8.48
N ASN A 118 23.45 -13.15 -7.27
CA ASN A 118 24.41 -13.09 -6.17
C ASN A 118 24.54 -14.43 -5.43
N THR A 119 23.47 -15.22 -5.34
CA THR A 119 23.45 -16.49 -4.61
C THR A 119 23.69 -17.71 -5.50
N ALA A 120 23.58 -17.58 -6.82
CA ALA A 120 23.77 -18.71 -7.73
C ALA A 120 25.17 -19.33 -7.61
N PRO A 121 25.26 -20.68 -7.57
CA PRO A 121 26.55 -21.37 -7.45
C PRO A 121 27.32 -21.40 -8.78
N ASP A 122 26.63 -21.35 -9.92
CA ASP A 122 27.23 -21.50 -11.24
C ASP A 122 27.23 -20.19 -12.05
N LEU A 123 28.28 -20.01 -12.87
CA LEU A 123 28.47 -18.80 -13.68
C LEU A 123 27.38 -18.61 -14.74
N ALA A 124 26.80 -19.70 -15.25
CA ALA A 124 25.77 -19.63 -16.29
C ALA A 124 24.49 -18.99 -15.74
N ARG A 125 24.07 -19.34 -14.52
CA ARG A 125 22.90 -18.76 -13.85
C ARG A 125 23.12 -17.31 -13.45
N LYS A 126 24.34 -16.94 -13.02
CA LYS A 126 24.71 -15.53 -12.80
C LYS A 126 24.56 -14.72 -14.08
N ALA A 127 25.18 -15.20 -15.17
CA ALA A 127 25.12 -14.53 -16.47
C ALA A 127 23.68 -14.43 -17.00
N TRP A 128 22.88 -15.49 -16.86
CA TRP A 128 21.47 -15.51 -17.25
C TRP A 128 20.64 -14.46 -16.50
N SER A 129 20.79 -14.37 -15.17
CA SER A 129 20.07 -13.39 -14.35
C SER A 129 20.47 -11.95 -14.71
N GLN A 130 21.77 -11.71 -14.91
CA GLN A 130 22.31 -10.42 -15.34
C GLN A 130 21.81 -10.02 -16.74
N GLN A 131 21.72 -10.98 -17.67
CA GLN A 131 21.18 -10.75 -19.00
C GLN A 131 19.72 -10.27 -18.95
N TRP A 132 18.88 -10.89 -18.11
CA TRP A 132 17.49 -10.46 -17.95
C TRP A 132 17.36 -9.09 -17.31
N MET A 133 18.15 -8.79 -16.27
CA MET A 133 18.19 -7.45 -15.68
C MET A 133 18.59 -6.39 -16.73
N ALA A 134 19.59 -6.68 -17.57
CA ALA A 134 19.98 -5.80 -18.67
C ALA A 134 18.87 -5.67 -19.73
N ALA A 135 18.18 -6.76 -20.07
CA ALA A 135 17.06 -6.73 -21.02
C ALA A 135 15.91 -5.84 -20.53
N PHE A 136 15.56 -5.89 -19.24
CA PHE A 136 14.55 -4.99 -18.67
C PHE A 136 15.01 -3.54 -18.67
N LYS A 137 16.27 -3.26 -18.30
CA LYS A 137 16.83 -1.90 -18.38
C LYS A 137 16.77 -1.33 -19.80
N ASN A 138 17.04 -2.16 -20.80
CA ASN A 138 16.91 -1.77 -22.20
C ASN A 138 15.46 -1.48 -22.60
N GLN A 139 14.50 -2.30 -22.15
CA GLN A 139 13.07 -2.04 -22.39
C GLN A 139 12.63 -0.70 -21.79
N VAL A 140 13.00 -0.42 -20.53
CA VAL A 140 12.71 0.86 -19.86
C VAL A 140 13.29 2.03 -20.64
N THR A 141 14.50 1.88 -21.20
CA THR A 141 15.15 2.92 -22.00
C THR A 141 14.41 3.19 -23.32
N VAL A 142 13.80 2.17 -23.92
CA VAL A 142 13.07 2.29 -25.19
C VAL A 142 11.66 2.83 -24.97
N ASP A 143 10.91 2.25 -24.03
CA ASP A 143 9.57 2.67 -23.67
C ASP A 143 9.26 2.24 -22.21
N PRO A 144 9.34 3.17 -21.25
CA PRO A 144 9.03 2.90 -19.85
C PRO A 144 7.60 2.39 -19.61
N THR A 145 6.66 2.69 -20.51
CA THR A 145 5.24 2.35 -20.34
C THR A 145 4.87 0.98 -20.91
N ALA A 146 5.71 0.42 -21.79
CA ALA A 146 5.44 -0.84 -22.48
C ALA A 146 6.36 -1.99 -22.04
N VAL A 147 6.97 -1.92 -20.86
CA VAL A 147 7.86 -2.97 -20.35
C VAL A 147 7.09 -4.29 -20.18
N ASN A 148 7.52 -5.33 -20.89
CA ASN A 148 6.97 -6.67 -20.77
C ASN A 148 7.63 -7.41 -19.61
N LEU A 149 6.97 -7.41 -18.45
CA LEU A 149 7.39 -8.15 -17.25
C LEU A 149 7.16 -9.67 -17.36
N TYR A 150 6.44 -10.13 -18.39
CA TYR A 150 6.02 -11.52 -18.57
C TYR A 150 6.59 -12.23 -19.80
N PRO A 151 7.90 -12.15 -20.13
CA PRO A 151 8.45 -12.92 -21.24
C PRO A 151 8.46 -14.43 -20.92
N ASP A 152 7.87 -15.26 -21.78
CA ASP A 152 7.80 -16.72 -21.58
C ASP A 152 9.16 -17.36 -21.30
N ALA A 153 10.21 -16.90 -21.98
CA ALA A 153 11.56 -17.44 -21.83
C ALA A 153 12.14 -17.23 -20.42
N LEU A 154 11.77 -16.13 -19.75
CA LEU A 154 12.17 -15.87 -18.37
C LEU A 154 11.43 -16.83 -17.43
N TRP A 155 10.10 -16.84 -17.52
CA TRP A 155 9.26 -17.54 -16.56
C TRP A 155 9.36 -19.05 -16.65
N LYS A 156 9.59 -19.62 -17.84
CA LYS A 156 9.86 -21.06 -17.99
C LYS A 156 11.10 -21.51 -17.23
N VAL A 157 12.17 -20.72 -17.24
CA VAL A 157 13.40 -21.04 -16.51
C VAL A 157 13.20 -20.89 -15.00
N LEU A 158 12.55 -19.82 -14.56
CA LEU A 158 12.24 -19.60 -13.14
C LEU A 158 11.36 -20.72 -12.57
N GLU A 159 10.37 -21.18 -13.33
CA GLU A 159 9.52 -22.30 -12.93
C GLU A 159 10.30 -23.61 -12.78
N GLN A 160 11.19 -23.93 -13.72
CA GLN A 160 12.09 -25.09 -13.63
C GLN A 160 13.00 -25.03 -12.40
N GLN A 161 13.40 -23.82 -12.00
CA GLN A 161 14.20 -23.55 -10.82
C GLN A 161 13.38 -23.43 -9.53
N LYS A 162 12.07 -23.70 -9.58
CA LYS A 162 11.14 -23.55 -8.45
C LYS A 162 11.22 -22.17 -7.80
N TYR A 163 11.46 -21.13 -8.60
CA TYR A 163 11.59 -19.74 -8.18
C TYR A 163 12.67 -19.51 -7.10
N GLU A 164 13.72 -20.36 -7.08
CA GLU A 164 14.81 -20.29 -6.08
C GLU A 164 14.30 -20.30 -4.63
N ASN A 165 13.13 -20.90 -4.39
CA ASN A 165 12.41 -20.90 -3.11
C ASN A 165 12.05 -19.50 -2.56
N MET A 166 12.00 -18.48 -3.42
CA MET A 166 11.60 -17.12 -3.05
C MET A 166 10.10 -16.93 -3.26
N GLU A 167 9.33 -16.75 -2.17
CA GLU A 167 7.90 -16.41 -2.28
C GLU A 167 7.67 -15.08 -3.00
N LEU A 168 8.52 -14.08 -2.74
CA LEU A 168 8.44 -12.77 -3.41
C LEU A 168 8.50 -12.89 -4.94
N LEU A 169 9.35 -13.80 -5.46
CA LEU A 169 9.47 -14.03 -6.89
C LEU A 169 8.21 -14.70 -7.48
N LYS A 170 7.46 -15.47 -6.68
CA LYS A 170 6.17 -16.04 -7.11
C LYS A 170 5.09 -14.98 -7.25
N TYR A 171 5.08 -13.94 -6.41
CA TYR A 171 4.15 -12.81 -6.56
C TYR A 171 4.41 -12.00 -7.83
N CYS A 172 5.65 -12.02 -8.35
CA CYS A 172 5.98 -11.35 -9.61
C CYS A 172 5.36 -12.01 -10.86
N ARG A 173 4.72 -13.19 -10.75
CA ARG A 173 4.11 -13.90 -11.90
C ARG A 173 2.89 -13.18 -12.47
N ALA A 174 2.58 -13.45 -13.74
CA ALA A 174 1.40 -12.88 -14.41
C ALA A 174 0.08 -13.19 -13.69
N SER A 175 -0.06 -14.40 -13.15
CA SER A 175 -1.24 -14.83 -12.39
C SER A 175 -1.39 -14.14 -11.02
N GLN A 176 -0.31 -13.53 -10.51
CA GLN A 176 -0.27 -12.85 -9.21
C GLN A 176 -0.17 -11.33 -9.36
N LYS A 177 -0.26 -10.82 -10.60
CA LYS A 177 -0.13 -9.41 -10.96
C LYS A 177 -0.93 -8.48 -10.05
N GLU A 178 -2.23 -8.76 -9.90
CA GLU A 178 -3.15 -7.91 -9.14
C GLU A 178 -2.87 -7.97 -7.64
N ARG A 179 -2.48 -9.14 -7.14
CA ARG A 179 -2.06 -9.31 -5.74
C ARG A 179 -0.81 -8.50 -5.42
N LEU A 180 0.24 -8.62 -6.23
CA LEU A 180 1.46 -7.82 -6.03
C LEU A 180 1.18 -6.32 -6.17
N THR A 181 0.30 -5.92 -7.09
CA THR A 181 -0.18 -4.54 -7.20
C THR A 181 -0.83 -4.04 -5.90
N ARG A 182 -1.74 -4.83 -5.31
CA ARG A 182 -2.37 -4.48 -4.02
C ARG A 182 -1.33 -4.38 -2.90
N MET A 183 -0.42 -5.34 -2.81
CA MET A 183 0.66 -5.35 -1.81
C MET A 183 1.54 -4.09 -1.91
N LEU A 184 1.97 -3.73 -3.13
CA LEU A 184 2.80 -2.54 -3.35
C LEU A 184 2.08 -1.26 -2.91
N LEU A 185 0.82 -1.09 -3.32
CA LEU A 185 0.03 0.08 -2.95
C LEU A 185 -0.26 0.10 -1.45
N ALA A 186 -0.62 -1.03 -0.85
CA ALA A 186 -0.88 -1.11 0.59
C ALA A 186 0.37 -0.76 1.39
N ALA A 187 1.51 -1.35 1.01
CA ALA A 187 2.80 -1.11 1.63
C ALA A 187 3.23 0.36 1.56
N GLN A 188 2.97 1.04 0.43
CA GLN A 188 3.32 2.44 0.25
C GLN A 188 2.33 3.40 0.93
N ILE A 189 1.02 3.21 0.70
CA ILE A 189 -0.02 4.15 1.12
C ILE A 189 -0.25 4.08 2.63
N TYR A 190 -0.24 2.87 3.19
CA TYR A 190 -0.45 2.63 4.62
C TYR A 190 0.86 2.39 5.38
N HIS A 191 2.00 2.82 4.81
CA HIS A 191 3.32 2.60 5.42
C HIS A 191 3.41 3.09 6.87
N LYS A 192 2.81 4.24 7.18
CA LYS A 192 2.83 4.81 8.52
C LYS A 192 2.13 3.90 9.52
N GLU A 193 0.95 3.39 9.14
CA GLU A 193 0.16 2.46 9.94
C GLU A 193 0.85 1.09 10.09
N LEU A 194 1.41 0.56 9.00
CA LEU A 194 2.18 -0.69 9.03
C LEU A 194 3.44 -0.56 9.89
N ARG A 195 4.12 0.59 9.87
CA ARG A 195 5.30 0.86 10.70
C ARG A 195 4.96 0.94 12.19
N SER A 196 3.78 1.43 12.59
CA SER A 196 3.39 1.39 14.01
C SER A 196 3.20 -0.02 14.56
N ILE A 197 2.85 -0.98 13.70
CA ILE A 197 2.70 -2.40 14.08
C ILE A 197 4.06 -3.12 13.99
N SER A 198 4.91 -2.68 13.08
CA SER A 198 6.24 -3.25 12.85
C SER A 198 7.25 -2.72 13.88
N SER A 199 8.19 -3.56 14.31
CA SER A 199 9.18 -3.19 15.34
C SER A 199 10.41 -2.47 14.77
N ARG A 200 10.39 -2.17 13.46
CA ARG A 200 11.51 -1.56 12.75
C ARG A 200 11.41 -0.04 12.75
N SER A 201 12.42 0.58 13.36
CA SER A 201 12.76 1.99 13.20
C SER A 201 13.50 2.22 11.87
N SER A 202 12.87 1.90 10.73
CA SER A 202 13.53 2.09 9.43
C SER A 202 13.47 3.56 8.98
N SER A 203 14.62 4.21 8.84
CA SER A 203 14.74 5.64 8.47
C SER A 203 14.93 5.89 6.96
N GLY A 204 14.65 4.89 6.11
CA GLY A 204 14.70 5.05 4.66
C GLY A 204 13.42 5.65 4.11
N GLU A 205 13.53 6.70 3.30
CA GLU A 205 12.42 7.25 2.52
C GLU A 205 12.48 6.68 1.09
N ASN A 206 11.33 6.22 0.59
CA ASN A 206 11.08 5.83 -0.81
C ASN A 206 11.86 4.62 -1.36
N ASP A 207 11.91 3.50 -0.64
CA ASP A 207 12.39 2.21 -1.16
C ASP A 207 11.26 1.18 -1.17
N ILE A 208 10.91 0.65 -2.35
CA ILE A 208 9.86 -0.36 -2.54
C ILE A 208 10.11 -1.62 -1.73
N MET A 209 11.37 -2.05 -1.63
CA MET A 209 11.70 -3.23 -0.84
C MET A 209 11.49 -2.97 0.64
N LEU A 210 11.83 -1.77 1.12
CA LEU A 210 11.57 -1.39 2.51
C LEU A 210 10.07 -1.34 2.83
N TYR A 211 9.25 -0.83 1.91
CA TYR A 211 7.80 -0.84 2.06
C TYR A 211 7.27 -2.28 2.15
N LEU A 212 7.68 -3.16 1.24
CA LEU A 212 7.24 -4.56 1.24
C LEU A 212 7.72 -5.33 2.47
N GLU A 213 8.95 -5.11 2.93
CA GLU A 213 9.44 -5.68 4.20
C GLU A 213 8.58 -5.25 5.38
N THR A 214 8.17 -3.98 5.43
CA THR A 214 7.28 -3.47 6.49
C THR A 214 5.89 -4.11 6.40
N LEU A 215 5.37 -4.33 5.19
CA LEU A 215 4.11 -5.06 4.99
C LEU A 215 4.23 -6.51 5.45
N PHE A 216 5.30 -7.22 5.08
CA PHE A 216 5.51 -8.61 5.46
C PHE A 216 5.66 -8.77 6.97
N GLU A 217 6.41 -7.90 7.64
CA GLU A 217 6.46 -7.89 9.11
C GLU A 217 5.09 -7.64 9.74
N GLY A 218 4.29 -6.73 9.17
CA GLY A 218 2.90 -6.50 9.60
C GLY A 218 2.02 -7.75 9.44
N MET A 219 2.15 -8.47 8.31
CA MET A 219 1.44 -9.73 8.06
C MET A 219 1.87 -10.85 9.02
N GLU A 220 3.16 -10.94 9.34
CA GLU A 220 3.68 -11.92 10.30
C GLU A 220 3.16 -11.67 11.72
N LYS A 221 3.05 -10.40 12.12
CA LYS A 221 2.55 -10.01 13.44
C LYS A 221 1.03 -10.04 13.57
N ASN A 222 0.32 -9.91 12.46
CA ASN A 222 -1.14 -9.84 12.45
C ASN A 222 -1.73 -10.67 11.31
N SER A 223 -2.28 -11.83 11.66
CA SER A 223 -2.86 -12.76 10.69
C SER A 223 -4.05 -12.18 9.92
N SER A 224 -4.78 -11.21 10.47
CA SER A 224 -5.89 -10.56 9.76
C SER A 224 -5.39 -9.68 8.62
N ILE A 225 -4.21 -9.04 8.76
CA ILE A 225 -3.55 -8.33 7.64
C ILE A 225 -3.13 -9.35 6.57
N ALA A 226 -2.57 -10.49 7.00
CA ALA A 226 -2.17 -11.54 6.06
C ALA A 226 -3.36 -12.10 5.27
N GLU A 227 -4.46 -12.41 5.95
CA GLU A 227 -5.69 -12.90 5.33
C GLU A 227 -6.26 -11.89 4.31
N ASP A 228 -6.28 -10.60 4.65
CA ASP A 228 -6.80 -9.56 3.77
C ASP A 228 -5.91 -9.34 2.53
N VAL A 229 -4.59 -9.27 2.72
CA VAL A 229 -3.61 -9.14 1.63
C VAL A 229 -3.64 -10.33 0.68
N GLU A 230 -3.91 -11.53 1.19
CA GLU A 230 -3.96 -12.77 0.40
C GLU A 230 -5.28 -12.97 -0.35
N GLN A 231 -6.30 -12.12 -0.14
CA GLN A 231 -7.55 -12.20 -0.90
C GLN A 231 -7.31 -12.08 -2.41
N SER A 232 -8.16 -12.72 -3.22
CA SER A 232 -8.06 -12.70 -4.68
C SER A 232 -8.66 -11.43 -5.29
N GLU A 233 -9.69 -10.86 -4.68
CA GLU A 233 -10.47 -9.75 -5.24
C GLU A 233 -10.09 -8.40 -4.63
N THR A 234 -10.21 -7.32 -5.41
CA THR A 234 -9.93 -5.95 -4.94
C THR A 234 -11.19 -5.28 -4.33
N SER A 235 -12.37 -5.85 -4.57
CA SER A 235 -13.63 -5.31 -4.07
C SER A 235 -13.67 -5.36 -2.55
N GLY A 236 -13.80 -4.20 -1.90
CA GLY A 236 -13.82 -4.09 -0.44
C GLY A 236 -12.46 -4.23 0.23
N TYR A 237 -11.40 -4.61 -0.48
CA TYR A 237 -10.03 -4.77 0.05
C TYR A 237 -9.56 -3.54 0.83
N TRP A 238 -9.62 -2.36 0.20
CA TRP A 238 -9.18 -1.11 0.82
C TRP A 238 -10.00 -0.75 2.06
N THR A 239 -11.30 -1.00 2.02
CA THR A 239 -12.20 -0.74 3.15
C THR A 239 -11.87 -1.66 4.32
N THR A 240 -11.71 -2.97 4.07
CA THR A 240 -11.35 -3.95 5.10
C THR A 240 -10.02 -3.61 5.73
N LEU A 241 -9.01 -3.26 4.93
CA LEU A 241 -7.69 -2.88 5.42
C LEU A 241 -7.73 -1.62 6.31
N GLU A 242 -8.50 -0.59 5.92
CA GLU A 242 -8.70 0.60 6.76
C GLU A 242 -9.46 0.31 8.05
N THR A 243 -10.48 -0.55 7.99
CA THR A 243 -11.22 -1.02 9.19
C THR A 243 -10.31 -1.82 10.13
N LEU A 244 -9.41 -2.64 9.58
CA LEU A 244 -8.42 -3.37 10.37
C LEU A 244 -7.50 -2.41 11.10
N PHE A 245 -6.93 -1.41 10.42
CA PHE A 245 -6.11 -0.39 11.10
C PHE A 245 -6.89 0.43 12.13
N ALA A 246 -8.17 0.74 11.87
CA ALA A 246 -9.02 1.43 12.83
C ALA A 246 -9.28 0.60 14.10
N THR A 247 -9.39 -0.73 13.96
CA THR A 247 -9.74 -1.62 15.08
C THR A 247 -8.54 -2.14 15.86
N MET A 248 -7.34 -2.24 15.27
CA MET A 248 -6.15 -2.77 15.95
C MET A 248 -5.73 -1.94 17.17
N ALA A 249 -5.98 -0.63 17.19
CA ALA A 249 -5.69 0.21 18.35
C ALA A 249 -6.67 0.02 19.53
N LEU A 250 -7.81 -0.65 19.33
CA LEU A 250 -8.73 -0.96 20.42
C LEU A 250 -8.22 -2.10 21.32
N TYR A 251 -7.30 -2.94 20.82
CA TYR A 251 -6.81 -4.12 21.54
C TYR A 251 -5.55 -3.85 22.37
N GLU A 252 -4.72 -2.87 22.02
CA GLU A 252 -3.55 -2.49 22.84
C GLU A 252 -3.99 -1.83 24.16
N ASP A 253 -5.03 -0.99 24.15
CA ASP A 253 -5.56 -0.31 25.35
C ASP A 253 -6.31 -1.25 26.33
N GLN A 254 -6.70 -2.46 25.91
CA GLN A 254 -7.40 -3.43 26.78
C GLN A 254 -6.45 -4.35 27.54
N CYS A 255 -5.26 -4.63 27.00
CA CYS A 255 -4.25 -5.42 27.71
C CYS A 255 -3.61 -4.64 28.87
N ASP A 256 -3.35 -3.34 28.70
CA ASP A 256 -2.75 -2.51 29.75
C ASP A 256 -3.71 -2.23 30.92
N ASN A 257 -5.02 -2.24 30.69
CA ASN A 257 -6.03 -2.04 31.75
C ASN A 257 -6.43 -3.33 32.48
N SER A 258 -5.88 -4.48 32.11
CA SER A 258 -6.11 -5.76 32.79
C SER A 258 -5.01 -6.13 33.81
N SER A 259 -4.04 -5.24 34.03
CA SER A 259 -2.91 -5.42 34.95
C SER A 259 -2.96 -4.56 36.22
N HIS A 260 -4.13 -4.07 36.62
CA HIS A 260 -4.33 -3.33 37.88
C HIS A 260 -5.37 -3.98 38.78
#